data_AF-A0A643C531-F1
#
_entry.id   AF-A0A643C531-F1
#
_cell.length_a   1.000
_cell.length_b   1.000
_cell.length_c   1.000
_cell.angle_alpha   90.00
_cell.angle_beta   90.00
_cell.angle_gamma   90.00
#
_symmetry.space_group_name_H-M   'P 1'
#
loop_
_entity.id
_entity.type
_entity.pdbx_description
1 polymer ?
#
loop_
_entity_poly.entity_id
_entity_poly.type
_entity_poly.pdbx_seq_one_letter_code
_entity_poly.pdbx_strand_id
1 'polypeptide(L)'
;MLMAKKWVKFKRDFDNFKTQCIPWEMKIKDIESHFGSSVASYFIFLRWMYGVNLVLFGLIFGLVIIPEVLMGMPYGSIPRKTVPRAEEEKAMDFSVLWDFEGYIKYSALFYGYYNNQRTIGWLRYRLPMAYFMVGVSVFGYSLMIIIRSMAGNTQGSTNDGESDNFTFSFKMFTSWDYLIGNSETADNKYASITISFKESIVDEQESNKEENVHLTRFLRVLANFLIICCLCGSGYLIYFVVKRSQEFSKMQNVSWYERNEVEIVMSLLGMFCPPLFETIAALENYHPRIGLKWQLGRIFALFLGNLYTFLLALMDDVHLKLSNEETIKNITHWTLFHYYNSSGWNESVPRPPLRPADVPRGSCWETAVGIEFMRLTVSDMLVTCITILLGDFLRACFVRFMNYCWCWDLEAGFVGHHFMGVVQKGVPIILSDIVRCILCISLDA
;
A
#
# COMPACT_ATOMS: atom_id res chain seq x y z
N MET A 1 43.19 1.22 30.60
CA MET A 1 42.15 2.15 31.10
C MET A 1 41.70 3.19 30.06
N LEU A 2 42.62 3.85 29.33
CA LEU A 2 42.31 4.91 28.36
C LEU A 2 41.53 4.42 27.11
N MET A 3 41.83 3.21 26.61
CA MET A 3 41.13 2.59 25.48
C MET A 3 39.69 2.20 25.81
N ALA A 4 39.42 1.72 27.04
CA ALA A 4 38.07 1.41 27.49
C ALA A 4 37.20 2.67 27.59
N LYS A 5 37.75 3.79 28.09
CA LYS A 5 37.05 5.08 28.10
C LYS A 5 36.77 5.62 26.68
N LYS A 6 37.72 5.47 25.75
CA LYS A 6 37.51 5.84 24.33
C LYS A 6 36.47 4.95 23.66
N TRP A 7 36.43 3.66 23.97
CA TRP A 7 35.44 2.71 23.45
C TRP A 7 34.03 3.02 23.95
N VAL A 8 33.88 3.35 25.24
CA VAL A 8 32.60 3.78 25.82
C VAL A 8 32.15 5.10 25.21
N LYS A 9 33.06 6.06 25.01
CA LYS A 9 32.74 7.33 24.34
C LYS A 9 32.32 7.12 22.89
N PHE A 10 33.06 6.30 22.13
CA PHE A 10 32.72 5.95 20.76
C PHE A 10 31.37 5.24 20.67
N LYS A 11 31.09 4.30 21.57
CA LYS A 11 29.78 3.63 21.64
C LYS A 11 28.66 4.64 21.90
N ARG A 12 28.86 5.60 22.81
CA ARG A 12 27.89 6.66 23.08
C ARG A 12 27.71 7.61 21.90
N ASP A 13 28.79 7.98 21.22
CA ASP A 13 28.74 8.87 20.05
C ASP A 13 28.10 8.15 18.85
N PHE A 14 28.33 6.84 18.71
CA PHE A 14 27.66 5.99 17.72
C PHE A 14 26.17 5.80 18.02
N ASP A 15 25.79 5.62 19.29
CA ASP A 15 24.38 5.57 19.69
C ASP A 15 23.69 6.92 19.44
N ASN A 16 24.34 8.05 19.74
CA ASN A 16 23.83 9.39 19.42
C ASN A 16 23.69 9.61 17.91
N PHE A 17 24.67 9.16 17.11
CA PHE A 17 24.59 9.22 15.66
C PHE A 17 23.46 8.34 15.12
N LYS A 18 23.30 7.12 15.66
CA LYS A 18 22.20 6.22 15.32
C LYS A 18 20.86 6.89 15.61
N THR A 19 20.69 7.55 16.76
CA THR A 19 19.47 8.29 17.11
C THR A 19 19.22 9.47 16.17
N GLN A 20 20.26 10.18 15.71
CA GLN A 20 20.11 11.26 14.73
C GLN A 20 19.80 10.74 13.32
N CYS A 21 20.30 9.55 12.95
CA CYS A 21 20.00 8.89 11.68
C CYS A 21 18.61 8.26 11.64
N ILE A 22 17.90 8.17 12.77
CA ILE A 22 16.50 7.72 12.77
C ILE A 22 15.65 8.86 12.17
N PRO A 23 15.01 8.65 11.01
CA PRO A 23 14.24 9.69 10.37
C PRO A 23 13.13 10.17 11.32
N TRP A 24 13.09 11.48 11.49
CA TRP A 24 11.97 12.22 12.06
C TRP A 24 11.68 11.93 13.54
N GLU A 25 12.61 11.30 14.28
CA GLU A 25 12.41 10.95 15.70
C GLU A 25 12.11 12.17 16.58
N MET A 26 12.86 13.26 16.41
CA MET A 26 12.62 14.48 17.18
C MET A 26 11.24 15.08 16.88
N LYS A 27 10.85 15.10 15.60
CA LYS A 27 9.52 15.61 15.19
C LYS A 27 8.38 14.76 15.73
N ILE A 28 8.55 13.44 15.79
CA ILE A 28 7.56 12.55 16.40
C ILE A 28 7.44 12.82 17.91
N LYS A 29 8.56 13.04 18.62
CA LYS A 29 8.54 13.39 20.05
C LYS A 29 7.88 14.74 20.32
N ASP A 30 8.10 15.73 19.45
CA ASP A 30 7.40 17.01 19.54
C ASP A 30 5.88 16.84 19.35
N ILE A 31 5.46 16.00 18.40
CA ILE A 31 4.04 15.67 18.17
C ILE A 31 3.46 14.91 19.36
N GLU A 32 4.21 13.97 19.95
CA GLU A 32 3.81 13.22 21.15
C GLU A 32 3.53 14.13 22.34
N SER A 33 4.36 15.16 22.51
CA SER A 33 4.16 16.17 23.53
C SER A 33 2.84 16.93 23.33
N HIS A 34 2.62 17.47 22.13
CA HIS A 34 1.50 18.39 21.88
C HIS A 34 0.15 17.68 21.72
N PHE A 35 0.15 16.49 21.13
CA PHE A 35 -1.07 15.77 20.73
C PHE A 35 -1.30 14.48 21.53
N GLY A 36 -0.34 14.06 22.36
CA GLY A 36 -0.42 12.86 23.18
C GLY A 36 0.14 11.59 22.51
N SER A 37 0.21 10.54 23.31
CA SER A 37 0.83 9.25 22.93
C SER A 37 0.06 8.50 21.84
N SER A 38 -1.26 8.69 21.73
CA SER A 38 -2.10 8.04 20.72
C SER A 38 -1.75 8.49 19.30
N VAL A 39 -1.52 9.79 19.11
CA VAL A 39 -1.14 10.39 17.82
C VAL A 39 0.31 10.04 17.47
N ALA A 40 1.22 10.06 18.44
CA ALA A 40 2.62 9.66 18.24
C ALA A 40 2.75 8.20 17.80
N SER A 41 1.94 7.31 18.37
CA SER A 41 1.92 5.87 18.03
C SER A 41 1.68 5.63 16.54
N TYR A 42 0.84 6.45 15.89
CA TYR A 42 0.63 6.38 14.44
C TYR A 42 1.89 6.69 13.65
N PHE A 43 2.60 7.77 13.96
CA PHE A 43 3.81 8.14 13.23
C PHE A 43 4.96 7.17 13.47
N ILE A 44 5.05 6.61 14.67
CA ILE A 44 5.99 5.54 14.99
C ILE A 44 5.69 4.31 14.13
N PHE A 45 4.41 3.93 14.01
CA PHE A 45 3.96 2.85 13.13
C PHE A 45 4.26 3.14 11.65
N LEU A 46 3.97 4.33 11.16
CA LEU A 46 4.21 4.73 9.77
C LEU A 46 5.71 4.71 9.44
N ARG A 47 6.55 5.23 10.33
CA ARG A 47 8.02 5.16 10.20
C ARG A 47 8.51 3.72 10.14
N TRP A 48 8.00 2.87 11.04
CA TRP A 48 8.35 1.45 11.06
C TRP A 48 7.98 0.77 9.74
N MET A 49 6.76 0.99 9.26
CA MET A 49 6.23 0.42 8.03
C MET A 49 7.01 0.89 6.79
N TYR A 50 7.31 2.19 6.70
CA TYR A 50 8.18 2.73 5.66
C TYR A 50 9.58 2.10 5.69
N GLY A 51 10.15 1.92 6.88
CA GLY A 51 11.44 1.26 7.07
C GLY A 51 11.45 -0.19 6.56
N VAL A 52 10.38 -0.95 6.83
CA VAL A 52 10.24 -2.32 6.30
C VAL A 52 10.19 -2.30 4.77
N ASN A 53 9.35 -1.45 4.18
CA ASN A 53 9.21 -1.35 2.72
C ASN A 53 10.50 -0.91 2.02
N LEU A 54 11.29 -0.03 2.63
CA LEU A 54 12.58 0.40 2.09
C LEU A 54 13.58 -0.76 2.02
N VAL A 55 13.61 -1.63 3.05
CA VAL A 55 14.46 -2.83 3.03
C VAL A 55 14.00 -3.81 1.96
N LEU A 56 12.70 -4.04 1.82
CA LEU A 56 12.15 -4.92 0.77
C LEU A 56 12.50 -4.41 -0.63
N PHE A 57 12.33 -3.11 -0.87
CA PHE A 57 12.76 -2.46 -2.11
C PHE A 57 14.25 -2.65 -2.36
N GLY A 58 15.09 -2.45 -1.34
CA GLY A 58 16.54 -2.64 -1.44
C GLY A 58 16.94 -4.07 -1.83
N LEU A 59 16.25 -5.09 -1.31
CA LEU A 59 16.49 -6.50 -1.65
C LEU A 59 16.16 -6.79 -3.12
N ILE A 60 14.98 -6.38 -3.59
CA ILE A 60 14.53 -6.63 -4.96
C ILE A 60 15.37 -5.83 -5.96
N PHE A 61 15.50 -4.51 -5.73
CA PHE A 61 16.27 -3.63 -6.60
C PHE A 61 17.74 -4.06 -6.64
N GLY A 62 18.34 -4.35 -5.49
CA GLY A 62 19.74 -4.71 -5.36
C GLY A 62 20.12 -6.07 -5.96
N LEU A 63 19.28 -7.10 -5.77
CA LEU A 63 19.62 -8.47 -6.14
C LEU A 63 18.95 -8.96 -7.42
N VAL A 64 17.86 -8.34 -7.88
CA VAL A 64 17.16 -8.75 -9.11
C VAL A 64 17.35 -7.72 -10.21
N ILE A 65 16.99 -6.46 -9.97
CA ILE A 65 16.95 -5.42 -11.02
C ILE A 65 18.37 -4.97 -11.41
N ILE A 66 19.22 -4.62 -10.45
CA ILE A 66 20.58 -4.12 -10.73
C ILE A 66 21.42 -5.15 -11.52
N PRO A 67 21.49 -6.44 -11.14
CA PRO A 67 22.25 -7.43 -11.90
C PRO A 67 21.75 -7.60 -13.33
N GLU A 68 20.44 -7.55 -13.56
CA GLU A 68 19.86 -7.66 -14.90
C GLU A 68 20.16 -6.42 -15.76
N VAL A 69 20.08 -5.22 -15.20
CA VAL A 69 20.35 -3.97 -15.94
C VAL A 69 21.84 -3.83 -16.26
N LEU A 70 22.74 -4.21 -15.36
CA LEU A 70 24.19 -4.06 -15.56
C LEU A 70 24.81 -5.21 -16.37
N MET A 71 24.34 -6.44 -16.19
CA MET A 71 24.98 -7.64 -16.73
C MET A 71 24.13 -8.39 -17.76
N GLY A 72 22.85 -8.02 -17.89
CA GLY A 72 21.93 -8.57 -18.86
C GLY A 72 22.26 -8.16 -20.29
N MET A 73 21.65 -8.85 -21.25
CA MET A 73 21.75 -8.45 -22.65
C MET A 73 21.10 -7.09 -22.88
N PRO A 74 21.68 -6.25 -23.76
CA PRO A 74 21.15 -4.92 -24.04
C PRO A 74 19.75 -4.99 -24.67
N TYR A 75 19.03 -3.87 -24.57
CA TYR A 75 17.74 -3.68 -25.23
C TYR A 75 17.83 -3.99 -26.73
N GLY A 76 16.79 -4.60 -27.31
CA GLY A 76 16.76 -4.93 -28.73
C GLY A 76 17.47 -6.23 -29.13
N SER A 77 18.14 -6.93 -28.20
CA SER A 77 18.85 -8.18 -28.48
C SER A 77 17.92 -9.40 -28.61
N ILE A 78 16.89 -9.46 -27.77
CA ILE A 78 15.91 -10.55 -27.72
C ILE A 78 14.52 -9.97 -27.93
N PRO A 79 13.60 -10.70 -28.59
CA PRO A 79 12.23 -10.25 -28.77
C PRO A 79 11.62 -9.71 -27.47
N ARG A 80 11.72 -10.43 -26.34
CA ARG A 80 11.21 -10.02 -25.01
C ARG A 80 11.74 -8.69 -24.47
N LYS A 81 12.89 -8.19 -24.95
CA LYS A 81 13.52 -6.93 -24.54
C LYS A 81 13.32 -5.80 -25.56
N THR A 82 12.35 -5.93 -26.45
CA THR A 82 12.02 -4.88 -27.43
C THR A 82 10.53 -4.78 -27.66
N VAL A 83 10.09 -3.54 -27.87
CA VAL A 83 8.74 -3.23 -28.31
C VAL A 83 8.52 -3.80 -29.72
N PRO A 84 7.37 -4.44 -30.00
CA PRO A 84 7.02 -4.87 -31.35
C PRO A 84 6.88 -3.68 -32.30
N ARG A 85 7.24 -3.89 -33.56
CA ARG A 85 7.30 -2.79 -34.55
C ARG A 85 5.95 -2.10 -34.80
N ALA A 86 4.84 -2.80 -34.62
CA ALA A 86 3.50 -2.25 -34.75
C ALA A 86 3.12 -1.26 -33.62
N GLU A 87 3.78 -1.36 -32.46
CA GLU A 87 3.51 -0.55 -31.27
C GLU A 87 4.54 0.58 -31.08
N GLU A 88 5.66 0.53 -31.80
CA GLU A 88 6.82 1.42 -31.63
C GLU A 88 6.47 2.91 -31.82
N GLU A 89 5.61 3.24 -32.79
CA GLU A 89 5.22 4.63 -33.08
C GLU A 89 4.40 5.27 -31.94
N LYS A 90 3.60 4.47 -31.23
CA LYS A 90 2.72 4.93 -30.13
C LYS A 90 3.31 4.67 -28.74
N ALA A 91 4.47 4.02 -28.67
CA ALA A 91 5.03 3.54 -27.40
C ALA A 91 5.46 4.66 -26.43
N MET A 92 5.61 5.90 -26.92
CA MET A 92 5.92 7.09 -26.12
C MET A 92 4.71 8.00 -25.88
N ASP A 93 3.53 7.65 -26.38
CA ASP A 93 2.32 8.44 -26.14
C ASP A 93 1.96 8.41 -24.65
N PHE A 94 1.58 9.56 -24.10
CA PHE A 94 1.26 9.68 -22.67
C PHE A 94 0.16 8.72 -22.22
N SER A 95 -0.86 8.48 -23.06
CA SER A 95 -1.94 7.54 -22.75
C SER A 95 -1.46 6.10 -22.61
N VAL A 96 -0.53 5.67 -23.47
CA VAL A 96 0.05 4.33 -23.43
C VAL A 96 0.99 4.18 -22.23
N LEU A 97 1.76 5.24 -21.93
CA LEU A 97 2.67 5.26 -20.80
C LEU A 97 1.94 5.25 -19.44
N TRP A 98 0.80 5.95 -19.36
CA TRP A 98 -0.08 5.97 -18.18
C TRP A 98 -0.66 4.59 -17.86
N ASP A 99 -0.99 3.82 -18.90
CA ASP A 99 -1.47 2.44 -18.79
C ASP A 99 -0.31 1.44 -18.52
N PHE A 100 0.92 1.92 -18.28
CA PHE A 100 2.15 1.12 -18.13
C PHE A 100 2.47 0.22 -19.35
N GLU A 101 1.93 0.57 -20.52
CA GLU A 101 2.19 -0.11 -21.78
C GLU A 101 3.40 0.50 -22.53
N GLY A 102 3.66 0.05 -23.76
CA GLY A 102 4.78 0.54 -24.58
C GLY A 102 6.14 0.18 -23.99
N TYR A 103 7.03 1.16 -23.83
CA TYR A 103 8.39 0.92 -23.32
C TYR A 103 8.41 0.46 -21.85
N ILE A 104 7.43 0.86 -21.05
CA ILE A 104 7.36 0.49 -19.62
C ILE A 104 7.10 -1.01 -19.46
N LYS A 105 6.20 -1.59 -20.28
CA LYS A 105 5.91 -3.03 -20.32
C LYS A 105 7.13 -3.90 -20.59
N TYR A 106 8.10 -3.40 -21.38
CA TYR A 106 9.35 -4.09 -21.69
C TYR A 106 10.53 -3.57 -20.86
N SER A 107 10.27 -3.18 -19.61
CA SER A 107 11.28 -2.78 -18.62
C SER A 107 11.61 -3.90 -17.62
N ALA A 108 12.75 -3.80 -16.95
CA ALA A 108 13.20 -4.75 -15.92
C ALA A 108 12.29 -4.82 -14.68
N LEU A 109 11.31 -3.92 -14.56
CA LEU A 109 10.28 -3.97 -13.52
C LEU A 109 9.31 -5.15 -13.70
N PHE A 110 9.06 -5.59 -14.94
CA PHE A 110 8.10 -6.64 -15.23
C PHE A 110 8.77 -7.96 -15.56
N TYR A 111 8.13 -9.05 -15.14
CA TYR A 111 8.66 -10.40 -15.32
C TYR A 111 8.93 -10.76 -16.80
N GLY A 112 8.11 -10.24 -17.72
CA GLY A 112 8.19 -10.50 -19.16
C GLY A 112 9.52 -10.09 -19.81
N TYR A 113 10.29 -9.20 -19.17
CA TYR A 113 11.60 -8.73 -19.62
C TYR A 113 12.72 -9.75 -19.40
N TYR A 114 12.61 -10.59 -18.38
CA TYR A 114 13.67 -11.51 -17.98
C TYR A 114 13.80 -12.70 -18.95
N ASN A 115 15.04 -13.15 -19.13
CA ASN A 115 15.35 -14.23 -20.06
C ASN A 115 15.38 -15.60 -19.36
N ASN A 116 15.09 -16.67 -20.10
CA ASN A 116 15.12 -18.06 -19.59
C ASN A 116 16.53 -18.69 -19.60
N GLN A 117 17.58 -17.87 -19.51
CA GLN A 117 18.96 -18.36 -19.44
C GLN A 117 19.37 -18.64 -18.00
N ARG A 118 20.10 -19.74 -17.80
CA ARG A 118 20.50 -20.20 -16.45
C ARG A 118 21.47 -19.25 -15.74
N THR A 119 22.27 -18.50 -16.49
CA THR A 119 23.26 -17.55 -15.96
C THR A 119 23.39 -16.33 -16.86
N ILE A 120 23.58 -15.16 -16.25
CA ILE A 120 23.71 -13.86 -16.93
C ILE A 120 25.07 -13.24 -16.63
N GLY A 121 25.63 -12.54 -17.62
CA GLY A 121 26.83 -11.74 -17.51
C GLY A 121 28.15 -12.50 -17.39
N TRP A 122 29.23 -11.72 -17.26
CA TRP A 122 30.58 -12.25 -17.05
C TRP A 122 30.72 -12.97 -15.69
N LEU A 123 29.98 -12.52 -14.66
CA LEU A 123 30.01 -13.08 -13.31
C LEU A 123 29.21 -14.39 -13.14
N ARG A 124 28.61 -14.93 -14.23
CA ARG A 124 27.76 -16.14 -14.20
C ARG A 124 26.69 -16.09 -13.09
N TYR A 125 26.02 -14.95 -12.96
CA TYR A 125 24.99 -14.75 -11.96
C TYR A 125 23.75 -15.60 -12.30
N ARG A 126 23.28 -16.41 -11.34
CA ARG A 126 22.10 -17.28 -11.53
C ARG A 126 20.82 -16.52 -11.22
N LEU A 127 20.36 -15.73 -12.19
CA LEU A 127 19.17 -14.89 -12.03
C LEU A 127 17.90 -15.67 -11.61
N PRO A 128 17.55 -16.84 -12.20
CA PRO A 128 16.33 -17.55 -11.79
C PRO A 128 16.35 -18.01 -10.32
N MET A 129 17.54 -18.39 -9.83
CA MET A 129 17.71 -18.77 -8.42
C MET A 129 17.68 -17.55 -7.50
N ALA A 130 18.29 -16.44 -7.92
CA ALA A 130 18.24 -15.20 -7.17
C ALA A 130 16.81 -14.70 -7.02
N TYR A 131 16.03 -14.73 -8.10
CA TYR A 131 14.63 -14.36 -8.11
C TYR A 131 13.82 -15.16 -7.08
N PHE A 132 13.91 -16.50 -7.14
CA PHE A 132 13.24 -17.38 -6.18
C PHE A 132 13.68 -17.13 -4.72
N MET A 133 14.98 -17.02 -4.49
CA MET A 133 15.52 -16.85 -3.13
C MET A 133 15.22 -15.47 -2.55
N VAL A 134 15.20 -14.43 -3.39
CA VAL A 134 14.78 -13.08 -3.00
C VAL A 134 13.29 -13.10 -2.64
N GLY A 135 12.42 -13.74 -3.44
CA GLY A 135 11.00 -13.90 -3.13
C GLY A 135 10.77 -14.57 -1.76
N VAL A 136 11.39 -15.73 -1.52
CA VAL A 136 11.33 -16.42 -0.23
C VAL A 136 11.87 -15.56 0.91
N SER A 137 12.96 -14.82 0.68
CA SER A 137 13.57 -13.97 1.70
C SER A 137 12.69 -12.77 2.06
N VAL A 138 12.03 -12.15 1.08
CA VAL A 138 11.11 -11.02 1.27
C VAL A 138 9.91 -11.47 2.10
N PHE A 139 9.32 -12.61 1.75
CA PHE A 139 8.19 -13.20 2.49
C PHE A 139 8.58 -13.62 3.91
N GLY A 140 9.73 -14.29 4.07
CA GLY A 140 10.21 -14.72 5.39
C GLY A 140 10.56 -13.53 6.29
N TYR A 141 11.19 -12.48 5.74
CA TYR A 141 11.55 -11.27 6.46
C TYR A 141 10.31 -10.49 6.93
N SER A 142 9.31 -10.31 6.06
CA SER A 142 8.07 -9.61 6.41
C SER A 142 7.31 -10.33 7.54
N LEU A 143 7.13 -11.65 7.43
CA LEU A 143 6.47 -12.45 8.47
C LEU A 143 7.24 -12.39 9.80
N MET A 144 8.56 -12.58 9.77
CA MET A 144 9.37 -12.56 11.00
C MET A 144 9.27 -11.22 11.72
N ILE A 145 9.29 -10.11 10.97
CA ILE A 145 9.19 -8.76 11.54
C ILE A 145 7.82 -8.50 12.14
N ILE A 146 6.74 -8.88 11.44
CA ILE A 146 5.38 -8.72 11.95
C ILE A 146 5.20 -9.52 13.24
N ILE A 147 5.62 -10.80 13.25
CA ILE A 147 5.53 -11.66 14.43
C ILE A 147 6.33 -11.08 15.61
N ARG A 148 7.57 -10.62 15.38
CA ARG A 148 8.38 -9.98 16.43
C ARG A 148 7.73 -8.72 16.97
N SER A 149 7.18 -7.88 16.10
CA SER A 149 6.52 -6.64 16.49
C SER A 149 5.25 -6.90 17.30
N MET A 150 4.47 -7.92 16.92
CA MET A 150 3.27 -8.33 17.67
C MET A 150 3.64 -8.92 19.03
N ALA A 151 4.65 -9.80 19.09
CA ALA A 151 5.10 -10.42 20.33
C ALA A 151 5.66 -9.40 21.34
N GLY A 152 6.38 -8.37 20.88
CA GLY A 152 6.92 -7.32 21.74
C GLY A 152 5.83 -6.45 22.38
N ASN A 153 4.74 -6.16 21.66
CA ASN A 153 3.65 -5.32 22.17
C ASN A 153 2.74 -6.07 23.17
N THR A 154 2.53 -7.38 23.01
CA THR A 154 1.69 -8.18 23.94
C THR A 154 2.37 -8.41 25.29
N GLN A 155 3.70 -8.48 25.34
CA GLN A 155 4.42 -8.68 26.60
C GLN A 155 4.32 -7.50 27.58
N GLY A 156 4.06 -6.29 27.09
CA GLY A 156 3.84 -5.10 27.93
C GLY A 156 2.43 -5.01 28.54
N SER A 157 1.44 -5.73 28.00
CA SER A 157 0.02 -5.59 28.37
C SER A 157 -0.50 -6.68 29.32
N THR A 158 0.35 -7.61 29.76
CA THR A 158 -0.10 -8.80 30.53
C THR A 158 -0.13 -8.58 32.05
N ASN A 159 0.16 -7.36 32.55
CA ASN A 159 0.24 -7.08 33.98
C ASN A 159 -0.90 -6.18 34.54
N ASP A 160 -1.92 -5.86 33.75
CA ASP A 160 -2.97 -4.88 34.13
C ASP A 160 -4.25 -5.56 34.68
N GLY A 161 -4.11 -6.71 35.35
CA GLY A 161 -5.26 -7.52 35.80
C GLY A 161 -5.88 -7.11 37.16
N GLU A 162 -5.20 -6.30 37.96
CA GLU A 162 -5.63 -5.94 39.33
C GLU A 162 -5.61 -4.42 39.63
N SER A 163 -5.16 -3.58 38.68
CA SER A 163 -5.00 -2.12 38.80
C SER A 163 -6.23 -1.31 38.34
N ASP A 164 -7.19 -1.93 37.65
CA ASP A 164 -8.28 -1.21 36.96
C ASP A 164 -9.18 -0.40 37.91
N ASN A 165 -9.34 -0.83 39.17
CA ASN A 165 -10.24 -0.17 40.13
C ASN A 165 -9.76 1.21 40.63
N PHE A 166 -8.48 1.57 40.43
CA PHE A 166 -7.93 2.87 40.88
C PHE A 166 -7.03 3.53 39.83
N THR A 167 -7.27 3.30 38.54
CA THR A 167 -6.47 3.86 37.44
C THR A 167 -6.38 5.39 37.51
N PHE A 168 -7.47 6.08 37.86
CA PHE A 168 -7.46 7.54 38.02
C PHE A 168 -6.55 7.99 39.17
N SER A 169 -6.71 7.41 40.36
CA SER A 169 -5.89 7.73 41.54
C SER A 169 -4.42 7.41 41.30
N PHE A 170 -4.12 6.26 40.69
CA PHE A 170 -2.77 5.86 40.37
C PHE A 170 -2.11 6.84 39.39
N LYS A 171 -2.82 7.24 38.32
CA LYS A 171 -2.35 8.31 37.41
C LYS A 171 -2.14 9.63 38.16
N MET A 172 -3.04 10.02 39.07
CA MET A 172 -2.91 11.24 39.87
C MET A 172 -1.63 11.29 40.71
N PHE A 173 -1.29 10.18 41.37
CA PHE A 173 -0.15 10.14 42.28
C PHE A 173 1.19 9.80 41.61
N THR A 174 1.20 9.09 40.47
CA THR A 174 2.44 8.58 39.85
C THR A 174 2.87 9.31 38.58
N SER A 175 2.03 10.19 38.03
CA SER A 175 2.33 10.84 36.74
C SER A 175 3.36 11.96 36.81
N TRP A 176 3.60 12.53 37.99
CA TRP A 176 4.51 13.67 38.23
C TRP A 176 5.98 13.23 38.26
N ASP A 177 6.85 13.96 37.56
CA ASP A 177 8.30 13.73 37.57
C ASP A 177 9.04 15.02 37.95
N TYR A 178 9.67 15.02 39.12
CA TYR A 178 10.41 16.16 39.67
C TYR A 178 11.88 16.24 39.20
N LEU A 179 12.37 15.25 38.44
CA LEU A 179 13.76 15.16 38.01
C LEU A 179 13.99 15.88 36.66
N ILE A 180 12.94 16.42 36.05
CA ILE A 180 13.01 17.11 34.75
C ILE A 180 13.56 18.53 34.96
N GLY A 181 14.81 18.74 34.55
CA GLY A 181 15.47 20.06 34.60
C GLY A 181 15.34 20.92 33.34
N ASN A 182 14.79 20.39 32.25
CA ASN A 182 14.61 21.10 30.98
C ASN A 182 13.17 21.64 30.88
N SER A 183 13.01 22.95 30.65
CA SER A 183 11.69 23.60 30.57
C SER A 183 10.83 23.03 29.45
N GLU A 184 11.40 22.79 28.26
CA GLU A 184 10.64 22.23 27.13
C GLU A 184 10.12 20.82 27.46
N THR A 185 10.92 20.01 28.16
CA THR A 185 10.51 18.65 28.56
C THR A 185 9.45 18.67 29.66
N ALA A 186 9.48 19.68 30.53
CA ALA A 186 8.48 19.86 31.58
C ALA A 186 7.12 20.27 30.99
N ASP A 187 7.09 21.20 30.04
CA ASP A 187 5.87 21.60 29.33
C ASP A 187 5.26 20.42 28.57
N ASN A 188 6.11 19.63 27.90
CA ASN A 188 5.71 18.41 27.21
C ASN A 188 5.09 17.38 28.16
N LYS A 189 5.69 17.19 29.35
CA LYS A 189 5.19 16.27 30.37
C LYS A 189 3.85 16.76 30.93
N TYR A 190 3.70 18.07 31.18
CA TYR A 190 2.46 18.67 31.64
C TYR A 190 1.31 18.48 30.64
N ALA A 191 1.56 18.71 29.35
CA ALA A 191 0.59 18.50 28.29
C ALA A 191 0.15 17.02 28.21
N SER A 192 1.13 16.10 28.22
CA SER A 192 0.88 14.65 28.21
C SER A 192 0.01 14.19 29.39
N ILE A 193 0.30 14.66 30.61
CA ILE A 193 -0.47 14.34 31.82
C ILE A 193 -1.91 14.86 31.69
N THR A 194 -2.07 16.10 31.25
CA THR A 194 -3.39 16.73 31.06
C THR A 194 -4.26 15.94 30.07
N ILE A 195 -3.67 15.52 28.94
CA ILE A 195 -4.37 14.70 27.94
C ILE A 195 -4.77 13.34 28.53
N SER A 196 -3.88 12.68 29.27
CA SER A 196 -4.18 11.39 29.92
C SER A 196 -5.34 11.49 30.92
N PHE A 197 -5.44 12.57 31.69
CA PHE A 197 -6.59 12.80 32.57
C PHE A 197 -7.88 13.07 31.79
N LYS A 198 -7.79 13.88 30.73
CA LYS A 198 -8.94 14.16 29.86
C LYS A 198 -9.49 12.87 29.26
N GLU A 199 -8.62 11.95 28.80
CA GLU A 199 -9.03 10.64 28.27
C GLU A 199 -9.78 9.81 29.32
N SER A 200 -9.21 9.67 30.52
CA SER A 200 -9.85 8.89 31.60
C SER A 200 -11.19 9.48 32.07
N ILE A 201 -11.33 10.81 32.11
CA ILE A 201 -12.61 11.46 32.46
C ILE A 201 -13.67 11.20 31.38
N VAL A 202 -13.28 11.28 30.10
CA VAL A 202 -14.19 11.03 28.97
C VAL A 202 -14.66 9.57 28.96
N ASP A 203 -13.78 8.60 29.18
CA ASP A 203 -14.13 7.19 29.26
C ASP A 203 -15.22 6.93 30.35
N GLU A 204 -15.09 7.57 31.52
CA GLU A 204 -16.00 7.37 32.65
C GLU A 204 -17.32 8.13 32.51
N GLN A 205 -17.32 9.27 31.80
CA GLN A 205 -18.54 9.96 31.38
C GLN A 205 -19.35 9.13 30.39
N GLU A 206 -18.70 8.44 29.46
CA GLU A 206 -19.38 7.58 28.51
C GLU A 206 -19.90 6.29 29.12
N SER A 207 -19.20 5.70 30.11
CA SER A 207 -19.68 4.50 30.80
C SER A 207 -20.94 4.75 31.64
N ASN A 208 -21.11 5.95 32.18
CA ASN A 208 -22.25 6.33 33.03
C ASN A 208 -23.50 6.76 32.25
N LYS A 209 -23.48 6.71 30.91
CA LYS A 209 -24.60 7.14 30.08
C LYS A 209 -25.68 6.06 30.01
N GLU A 210 -26.83 6.31 30.65
CA GLU A 210 -27.99 5.40 30.59
C GLU A 210 -28.65 5.45 29.21
N GLU A 211 -28.53 4.36 28.42
CA GLU A 211 -29.15 4.24 27.10
C GLU A 211 -30.43 3.39 27.11
N ASN A 212 -31.39 3.79 26.27
CA ASN A 212 -32.59 3.00 25.99
C ASN A 212 -32.23 1.69 25.26
N VAL A 213 -32.20 0.59 26.01
CA VAL A 213 -31.77 -0.75 25.54
C VAL A 213 -32.43 -1.18 24.22
N HIS A 214 -33.74 -0.91 24.05
CA HIS A 214 -34.48 -1.32 22.86
C HIS A 214 -34.14 -0.51 21.61
N LEU A 215 -33.95 0.81 21.75
CA LEU A 215 -33.61 1.70 20.64
C LEU A 215 -32.17 1.42 20.17
N THR A 216 -31.22 1.32 21.11
CA THR A 216 -29.81 1.00 20.80
C THR A 216 -29.68 -0.35 20.10
N ARG A 217 -30.42 -1.38 20.55
CA ARG A 217 -30.41 -2.70 19.89
C ARG A 217 -30.97 -2.62 18.46
N PHE A 218 -32.04 -1.88 18.22
CA PHE A 218 -32.59 -1.70 16.88
C PHE A 218 -31.62 -0.95 15.95
N LEU A 219 -31.03 0.16 16.40
CA LEU A 219 -30.04 0.91 15.61
C LEU A 219 -28.82 0.05 15.27
N ARG A 220 -28.33 -0.79 16.20
CA ARG A 220 -27.21 -1.72 15.94
C ARG A 220 -27.55 -2.77 14.88
N VAL A 221 -28.76 -3.34 14.90
CA VAL A 221 -29.17 -4.31 13.88
C VAL A 221 -29.28 -3.63 12.51
N LEU A 222 -29.90 -2.44 12.47
CA LEU A 222 -30.04 -1.66 11.24
C LEU A 222 -28.68 -1.25 10.66
N ALA A 223 -27.75 -0.78 11.49
CA ALA A 223 -26.40 -0.41 11.08
C ALA A 223 -25.61 -1.60 10.51
N ASN A 224 -25.61 -2.75 11.19
CA ASN A 224 -24.94 -3.95 10.68
C ASN A 224 -25.58 -4.47 9.38
N PHE A 225 -26.90 -4.35 9.23
CA PHE A 225 -27.58 -4.67 7.97
C PHE A 225 -27.15 -3.74 6.83
N LEU A 226 -27.08 -2.43 7.06
CA LEU A 226 -26.59 -1.45 6.07
C LEU A 226 -25.14 -1.73 5.66
N ILE A 227 -24.29 -2.14 6.61
CA ILE A 227 -22.89 -2.49 6.34
C ILE A 227 -22.79 -3.74 5.47
N ILE A 228 -23.54 -4.79 5.77
CA ILE A 228 -23.57 -6.01 4.94
C ILE A 228 -24.07 -5.68 3.53
N CYS A 229 -25.10 -4.85 3.41
CA CYS A 229 -25.61 -4.38 2.11
C CYS A 229 -24.53 -3.62 1.32
N CYS A 230 -23.79 -2.73 1.99
CA CYS A 230 -22.69 -1.98 1.39
C CYS A 230 -21.54 -2.90 0.94
N LEU A 231 -21.14 -3.87 1.78
CA LEU A 231 -20.11 -4.86 1.44
C LEU A 231 -20.52 -5.71 0.23
N CYS A 232 -21.71 -6.30 0.26
CA CYS A 232 -22.22 -7.09 -0.87
C CYS A 232 -22.40 -6.25 -2.14
N GLY A 233 -22.90 -5.02 -2.01
CA GLY A 233 -23.08 -4.09 -3.11
C GLY A 233 -21.74 -3.70 -3.76
N SER A 234 -20.73 -3.40 -2.94
CA SER A 234 -19.37 -3.10 -3.43
C SER A 234 -18.75 -4.30 -4.17
N GLY A 235 -18.86 -5.51 -3.61
CA GLY A 235 -18.36 -6.73 -4.25
C GLY A 235 -19.05 -7.05 -5.59
N TYR A 236 -20.38 -6.90 -5.66
CA TYR A 236 -21.14 -7.08 -6.90
C TYR A 236 -20.76 -6.06 -7.97
N LEU A 237 -20.62 -4.79 -7.58
CA LEU A 237 -20.26 -3.70 -8.49
C LEU A 237 -18.88 -3.93 -9.09
N ILE A 238 -17.90 -4.37 -8.29
CA ILE A 238 -16.56 -4.73 -8.78
C ILE A 238 -16.63 -5.90 -9.75
N TYR A 239 -17.32 -6.98 -9.39
CA TYR A 239 -17.48 -8.14 -10.28
C TYR A 239 -18.07 -7.74 -11.64
N PHE A 240 -19.12 -6.90 -11.63
CA PHE A 240 -19.76 -6.40 -12.84
C PHE A 240 -18.81 -5.56 -13.69
N VAL A 241 -18.09 -4.63 -13.07
CA VAL A 241 -17.16 -3.71 -13.73
C VAL A 241 -15.96 -4.45 -14.32
N VAL A 242 -15.40 -5.45 -13.62
CA VAL A 242 -14.29 -6.24 -14.16
C VAL A 242 -14.75 -7.10 -15.34
N LYS A 243 -15.92 -7.76 -15.24
CA LYS A 243 -16.47 -8.54 -16.35
C LYS A 243 -16.71 -7.67 -17.59
N ARG A 244 -17.20 -6.45 -17.39
CA ARG A 244 -17.38 -5.46 -18.45
C ARG A 244 -16.05 -4.99 -19.04
N SER A 245 -15.04 -4.73 -18.20
CA SER A 245 -13.68 -4.38 -18.64
C SER A 245 -13.02 -5.47 -19.50
N GLN A 246 -13.26 -6.75 -19.18
CA GLN A 246 -12.78 -7.88 -19.99
C GLN A 246 -13.42 -7.91 -21.39
N GLU A 247 -14.69 -7.53 -21.50
CA GLU A 247 -15.38 -7.46 -22.80
C GLU A 247 -14.83 -6.32 -23.65
N PHE A 248 -14.54 -5.17 -23.04
CA PHE A 248 -13.92 -4.02 -23.69
C PHE A 248 -12.48 -4.26 -24.14
N SER A 249 -11.72 -5.10 -23.41
CA SER A 249 -10.35 -5.47 -23.78
C SER A 249 -10.28 -6.22 -25.12
N LYS A 250 -11.40 -6.77 -25.61
CA LYS A 250 -11.48 -7.43 -26.93
C LYS A 250 -11.76 -6.44 -28.07
N MET A 251 -12.18 -5.22 -27.76
CA MET A 251 -12.53 -4.19 -28.74
C MET A 251 -11.38 -3.18 -28.88
N GLN A 252 -10.97 -2.88 -30.10
CA GLN A 252 -9.74 -2.11 -30.37
C GLN A 252 -9.93 -0.58 -30.27
N ASN A 253 -11.18 -0.11 -30.23
CA ASN A 253 -11.55 1.31 -30.17
C ASN A 253 -12.38 1.60 -28.91
N VAL A 254 -11.70 1.84 -27.79
CA VAL A 254 -12.34 2.15 -26.50
C VAL A 254 -11.82 3.48 -25.96
N SER A 255 -12.72 4.25 -25.33
CA SER A 255 -12.44 5.53 -24.69
C SER A 255 -11.55 5.34 -23.46
N TRP A 256 -10.80 6.39 -23.09
CA TRP A 256 -9.92 6.39 -21.91
C TRP A 256 -10.67 6.02 -20.62
N TYR A 257 -11.92 6.47 -20.46
CA TYR A 257 -12.75 6.17 -19.30
C TYR A 257 -13.12 4.68 -19.21
N GLU A 258 -13.38 4.03 -20.34
CA GLU A 258 -13.77 2.62 -20.41
C GLU A 258 -12.59 1.70 -20.04
N ARG A 259 -11.35 2.14 -20.32
CA ARG A 259 -10.13 1.44 -19.91
C ARG A 259 -9.80 1.60 -18.42
N ASN A 260 -10.09 2.77 -17.84
CA ASN A 260 -9.80 3.09 -16.43
C ASN A 260 -10.98 2.80 -15.49
N GLU A 261 -12.05 2.18 -16.01
CA GLU A 261 -13.30 2.03 -15.27
C GLU A 261 -13.13 1.25 -13.96
N VAL A 262 -12.40 0.13 -13.98
CA VAL A 262 -12.16 -0.73 -12.80
C VAL A 262 -11.44 0.05 -11.71
N GLU A 263 -10.37 0.76 -12.07
CA GLU A 263 -9.58 1.56 -11.14
C GLU A 263 -10.38 2.71 -10.55
N ILE A 264 -11.08 3.47 -11.40
CA ILE A 264 -11.93 4.57 -10.96
C ILE A 264 -12.96 4.06 -9.96
N VAL A 265 -13.64 2.95 -10.27
CA VAL A 265 -14.64 2.34 -9.40
C VAL A 265 -14.02 1.88 -8.07
N MET A 266 -12.88 1.18 -8.12
CA MET A 266 -12.17 0.69 -6.92
C MET A 266 -11.74 1.84 -6.02
N SER A 267 -11.16 2.89 -6.60
CA SER A 267 -10.73 4.07 -5.84
C SER A 267 -11.93 4.88 -5.31
N LEU A 268 -13.04 4.98 -6.06
CA LEU A 268 -14.28 5.61 -5.58
C LEU A 268 -14.89 4.84 -4.40
N LEU A 269 -14.93 3.51 -4.47
CA LEU A 269 -15.39 2.69 -3.35
C LEU A 269 -14.48 2.89 -2.12
N GLY A 270 -13.17 2.93 -2.32
CA GLY A 270 -12.20 3.25 -1.26
C GLY A 270 -12.36 4.66 -0.68
N MET A 271 -12.83 5.62 -1.47
CA MET A 271 -13.07 7.01 -1.04
C MET A 271 -14.40 7.18 -0.29
N PHE A 272 -15.49 6.61 -0.81
CA PHE A 272 -16.85 6.88 -0.30
C PHE A 272 -17.28 5.90 0.79
N CYS A 273 -16.86 4.64 0.77
CA CYS A 273 -17.28 3.66 1.76
C CYS A 273 -16.78 3.98 3.19
N PRO A 274 -15.53 4.43 3.43
CA PRO A 274 -15.09 4.73 4.79
C PRO A 274 -15.86 5.89 5.46
N PRO A 275 -16.12 7.04 4.79
CA PRO A 275 -17.02 8.06 5.32
C PRO A 275 -18.44 7.55 5.59
N LEU A 276 -18.97 6.68 4.72
CA LEU A 276 -20.27 6.05 4.96
C LEU A 276 -20.24 5.16 6.22
N PHE A 277 -19.18 4.38 6.43
CA PHE A 277 -19.03 3.58 7.64
C PHE A 277 -18.87 4.42 8.91
N GLU A 278 -18.22 5.58 8.84
CA GLU A 278 -18.14 6.55 9.94
C GLU A 278 -19.53 7.10 10.31
N THR A 279 -20.33 7.50 9.32
CA THR A 279 -21.71 7.96 9.59
C THR A 279 -22.59 6.86 10.16
N ILE A 280 -22.43 5.61 9.70
CA ILE A 280 -23.12 4.45 10.29
C ILE A 280 -22.60 4.15 11.70
N ALA A 281 -21.31 4.34 11.97
CA ALA A 281 -20.70 4.18 13.30
C ALA A 281 -21.36 5.09 14.33
N ALA A 282 -21.61 6.34 13.94
CA ALA A 282 -22.24 7.34 14.79
C ALA A 282 -23.66 6.94 15.19
N LEU A 283 -24.32 6.06 14.43
CA LEU A 283 -25.64 5.52 14.77
C LEU A 283 -25.56 4.35 15.77
N GLU A 284 -24.42 3.65 15.88
CA GLU A 284 -24.30 2.45 16.73
C GLU A 284 -23.98 2.76 18.20
N ASN A 285 -23.58 4.01 18.51
CA ASN A 285 -23.17 4.49 19.84
C ASN A 285 -22.28 3.46 20.58
N TYR A 286 -21.25 2.95 19.91
CA TYR A 286 -20.23 2.15 20.59
C TYR A 286 -19.32 3.04 21.44
N HIS A 287 -18.80 2.49 22.53
CA HIS A 287 -17.67 3.09 23.24
C HIS A 287 -16.54 3.35 22.23
N PRO A 288 -15.90 4.53 22.19
CA PRO A 288 -15.01 4.99 21.13
C PRO A 288 -13.86 4.00 20.87
N ARG A 289 -13.29 3.40 21.91
CA ARG A 289 -12.26 2.34 21.79
C ARG A 289 -12.75 1.08 21.06
N ILE A 290 -13.97 0.62 21.35
CA ILE A 290 -14.56 -0.57 20.73
C ILE A 290 -15.05 -0.22 19.32
N GLY A 291 -15.68 0.95 19.16
CA GLY A 291 -16.11 1.50 17.88
C GLY A 291 -14.93 1.61 16.91
N LEU A 292 -13.79 2.15 17.34
CA LEU A 292 -12.59 2.26 16.52
C LEU A 292 -12.10 0.91 16.01
N LYS A 293 -12.07 -0.13 16.87
CA LYS A 293 -11.67 -1.50 16.49
C LYS A 293 -12.63 -2.09 15.44
N TRP A 294 -13.93 -1.96 15.65
CA TRP A 294 -14.95 -2.44 14.70
C TRP A 294 -14.90 -1.69 13.38
N GLN A 295 -14.72 -0.37 13.43
CA GLN A 295 -14.58 0.47 12.24
C GLN A 295 -13.34 0.08 11.43
N LEU A 296 -12.18 -0.08 12.08
CA LEU A 296 -10.97 -0.55 11.41
C LEU A 296 -11.17 -1.95 10.80
N GLY A 297 -11.82 -2.86 11.54
CA GLY A 297 -12.13 -4.20 11.06
C GLY A 297 -13.03 -4.22 9.81
N ARG A 298 -14.06 -3.36 9.77
CA ARG A 298 -14.98 -3.24 8.63
C ARG A 298 -14.31 -2.62 7.41
N ILE A 299 -13.50 -1.58 7.60
CA ILE A 299 -12.70 -0.97 6.53
C ILE A 299 -11.70 -1.99 5.98
N PHE A 300 -11.03 -2.74 6.85
CA PHE A 300 -10.13 -3.81 6.44
C PHE A 300 -10.85 -4.91 5.65
N ALA A 301 -12.03 -5.35 6.11
CA ALA A 301 -12.84 -6.34 5.41
C ALA A 301 -13.28 -5.86 4.01
N LEU A 302 -13.64 -4.58 3.86
CA LEU A 302 -13.94 -3.97 2.56
C LEU A 302 -12.74 -4.03 1.63
N PHE A 303 -11.57 -3.55 2.07
CA PHE A 303 -10.36 -3.55 1.22
C PHE A 303 -9.92 -4.96 0.84
N LEU A 304 -9.94 -5.90 1.80
CA LEU A 304 -9.59 -7.29 1.55
C LEU A 304 -10.60 -7.97 0.61
N GLY A 305 -11.89 -7.73 0.83
CA GLY A 305 -12.97 -8.25 -0.02
C GLY A 305 -12.87 -7.74 -1.46
N ASN A 306 -12.63 -6.43 -1.63
CA ASN A 306 -12.45 -5.79 -2.94
C ASN A 306 -11.20 -6.33 -3.67
N LEU A 307 -10.10 -6.52 -2.95
CA LEU A 307 -8.89 -7.14 -3.51
C LEU A 307 -9.14 -8.58 -3.94
N TYR A 308 -9.89 -9.34 -3.14
CA TYR A 308 -10.20 -10.75 -3.42
C TYR A 308 -11.11 -10.91 -4.65
N THR A 309 -12.17 -10.12 -4.78
CA THR A 309 -13.05 -10.17 -5.95
C THR A 309 -12.32 -9.76 -7.23
N PHE A 310 -11.45 -8.76 -7.14
CA PHE A 310 -10.57 -8.36 -8.24
C PHE A 310 -9.62 -9.49 -8.66
N LEU A 311 -8.99 -10.17 -7.69
CA LEU A 311 -8.08 -11.29 -7.97
C LEU A 311 -8.79 -12.45 -8.67
N LEU A 312 -9.98 -12.84 -8.20
CA LEU A 312 -10.76 -13.89 -8.86
C LEU A 312 -11.09 -13.53 -10.31
N ALA A 313 -11.47 -12.29 -10.56
CA ALA A 313 -11.80 -11.85 -11.90
C ALA A 313 -10.56 -11.75 -12.81
N LEU A 314 -9.39 -11.38 -12.27
CA LEU A 314 -8.13 -11.46 -13.01
C LEU A 314 -7.73 -12.90 -13.37
N MET A 315 -7.98 -13.86 -12.48
CA MET A 315 -7.67 -15.27 -12.78
C MET A 315 -8.45 -15.80 -13.98
N ASP A 316 -9.71 -15.41 -14.14
CA ASP A 316 -10.53 -15.77 -15.30
C ASP A 316 -9.95 -15.16 -16.61
N ASP A 317 -9.47 -13.91 -16.56
CA ASP A 317 -8.81 -13.25 -17.70
C ASP A 317 -7.46 -13.89 -18.05
N VAL A 318 -6.67 -14.26 -17.04
CA VAL A 318 -5.40 -14.98 -17.21
C VAL A 318 -5.64 -16.30 -17.93
N HIS A 319 -6.67 -17.06 -17.57
CA HIS A 319 -6.98 -18.33 -18.22
C HIS A 319 -7.30 -18.14 -19.72
N LEU A 320 -8.03 -17.07 -20.06
CA LEU A 320 -8.29 -16.72 -21.46
C LEU A 320 -7.01 -16.31 -22.20
N LYS A 321 -6.17 -15.46 -21.60
CA LYS A 321 -4.89 -15.03 -22.19
C LYS A 321 -3.92 -16.19 -22.41
N LEU A 322 -3.88 -17.17 -21.49
CA LEU A 322 -3.06 -18.37 -21.61
C LEU A 322 -3.43 -19.18 -22.86
N SER A 323 -4.73 -19.36 -23.13
CA SER A 323 -5.20 -20.05 -24.34
C SER A 323 -4.78 -19.34 -25.63
N ASN A 324 -4.82 -18.00 -25.65
CA ASN A 324 -4.36 -17.22 -26.80
C ASN A 324 -2.83 -17.32 -26.97
N GLU A 325 -2.06 -17.37 -25.89
CA GLU A 325 -0.60 -17.49 -25.94
C GLU A 325 -0.15 -18.78 -26.65
N GLU A 326 -0.85 -19.90 -26.44
CA GLU A 326 -0.57 -21.17 -27.13
C GLU A 326 -0.72 -21.04 -28.66
N THR A 327 -1.77 -20.34 -29.12
CA THR A 327 -1.98 -20.10 -30.55
C THR A 327 -0.86 -19.24 -31.13
N ILE A 328 -0.42 -18.20 -30.41
CA ILE A 328 0.63 -17.30 -30.86
C ILE A 328 1.99 -18.02 -30.86
N LYS A 329 2.27 -18.89 -29.88
CA LYS A 329 3.47 -19.74 -29.87
C LYS A 329 3.57 -20.61 -31.13
N ASN A 330 2.45 -21.21 -31.55
CA ASN A 330 2.41 -21.98 -32.79
C ASN A 330 2.70 -21.10 -34.01
N ILE A 331 2.08 -19.92 -34.11
CA ILE A 331 2.34 -18.96 -35.20
C ILE A 331 3.81 -18.51 -35.20
N THR A 332 4.37 -18.25 -34.04
CA THR A 332 5.78 -17.85 -33.87
C THR A 332 6.73 -18.95 -34.35
N HIS A 333 6.43 -20.20 -33.99
CA HIS A 333 7.20 -21.36 -34.44
C HIS A 333 7.15 -21.51 -35.97
N TRP A 334 5.96 -21.43 -36.57
CA TRP A 334 5.79 -21.52 -38.02
C TRP A 334 6.46 -20.36 -38.76
N THR A 335 6.32 -19.12 -38.29
CA THR A 335 6.95 -17.95 -38.92
C THR A 335 8.47 -18.02 -38.90
N LEU A 336 9.08 -18.41 -37.77
CA LEU A 336 10.52 -18.65 -37.69
C LEU A 336 10.94 -19.81 -38.59
N PHE A 337 10.19 -20.92 -38.59
CA PHE A 337 10.47 -22.07 -39.44
C PHE A 337 10.46 -21.70 -40.92
N HIS A 338 9.45 -20.97 -41.40
CA HIS A 338 9.38 -20.50 -42.78
C HIS A 338 10.51 -19.54 -43.14
N TYR A 339 10.88 -18.63 -42.23
CA TYR A 339 11.98 -17.70 -42.45
C TYR A 339 13.32 -18.42 -42.64
N TYR A 340 13.65 -19.37 -41.77
CA TYR A 340 14.89 -20.14 -41.87
C TYR A 340 14.86 -21.19 -43.00
N ASN A 341 13.73 -21.85 -43.28
CA ASN A 341 13.65 -22.82 -44.38
C ASN A 341 13.72 -22.14 -45.76
N SER A 342 13.12 -20.96 -45.90
CA SER A 342 13.26 -20.10 -47.09
C SER A 342 14.72 -19.67 -47.34
N SER A 343 15.59 -19.69 -46.32
CA SER A 343 17.04 -19.42 -46.50
C SER A 343 17.83 -20.60 -47.09
N GLY A 344 17.24 -21.80 -47.18
CA GLY A 344 17.92 -23.01 -47.66
C GLY A 344 18.05 -23.15 -49.18
N TRP A 345 17.52 -22.21 -49.96
CA TRP A 345 17.49 -22.32 -51.43
C TRP A 345 18.02 -21.03 -52.09
N ASN A 346 19.27 -21.10 -52.56
CA ASN A 346 19.89 -20.23 -53.59
C ASN A 346 20.25 -18.76 -53.27
N GLU A 347 20.95 -18.46 -52.17
CA GLU A 347 21.66 -17.17 -52.05
C GLU A 347 23.08 -17.36 -51.48
N SER A 348 24.09 -16.83 -52.18
CA SER A 348 25.49 -16.75 -51.75
C SER A 348 25.75 -15.76 -50.61
N VAL A 349 24.67 -15.19 -50.05
CA VAL A 349 24.69 -14.23 -48.94
C VAL A 349 23.72 -14.75 -47.87
N PRO A 350 24.18 -15.04 -46.63
CA PRO A 350 23.27 -15.37 -45.55
C PRO A 350 22.38 -14.16 -45.25
N ARG A 351 21.05 -14.33 -45.27
CA ARG A 351 20.11 -13.28 -44.87
C ARG A 351 20.40 -12.85 -43.42
N PRO A 352 20.31 -11.54 -43.08
CA PRO A 352 20.50 -11.08 -41.71
C PRO A 352 19.45 -11.71 -40.79
N PRO A 353 19.75 -11.96 -39.50
CA PRO A 353 18.77 -12.52 -38.57
C PRO A 353 17.52 -11.63 -38.49
N LEU A 354 16.35 -12.26 -38.34
CA LEU A 354 15.08 -11.56 -38.20
C LEU A 354 15.18 -10.58 -37.02
N ARG A 355 14.77 -9.32 -37.23
CA ARG A 355 14.83 -8.33 -36.15
C ARG A 355 13.92 -8.77 -35.00
N PRO A 356 14.39 -8.70 -33.74
CA PRO A 356 13.59 -9.08 -32.59
C PRO A 356 12.23 -8.38 -32.45
N ALA A 357 12.09 -7.17 -33.02
CA ALA A 357 10.83 -6.41 -33.05
C ALA A 357 9.78 -6.96 -34.03
N ASP A 358 10.19 -7.76 -35.03
CA ASP A 358 9.31 -8.30 -36.07
C ASP A 358 8.78 -9.72 -35.72
N VAL A 359 9.26 -10.32 -34.63
CA VAL A 359 8.82 -11.65 -34.18
C VAL A 359 7.47 -11.55 -33.46
N PRO A 360 6.40 -12.25 -33.95
CA PRO A 360 5.11 -12.27 -33.28
C PRO A 360 5.23 -12.92 -31.92
N ARG A 361 4.55 -12.37 -30.91
CA ARG A 361 4.66 -12.80 -29.51
C ARG A 361 3.34 -12.58 -28.80
N GLY A 362 3.01 -13.48 -27.88
CA GLY A 362 1.89 -13.31 -26.95
C GLY A 362 2.28 -12.40 -25.79
N SER A 363 1.27 -11.83 -25.13
CA SER A 363 1.47 -11.21 -23.82
C SER A 363 1.85 -12.29 -22.80
N CYS A 364 2.79 -11.94 -21.92
CA CYS A 364 3.11 -12.75 -20.75
C CYS A 364 2.05 -12.42 -19.68
N TRP A 365 1.37 -13.46 -19.19
CA TRP A 365 0.28 -13.29 -18.23
C TRP A 365 0.78 -12.68 -16.90
N GLU A 366 1.99 -13.05 -16.43
CA GLU A 366 2.60 -12.47 -15.22
C GLU A 366 2.75 -10.96 -15.36
N THR A 367 3.23 -10.51 -16.53
CA THR A 367 3.39 -9.07 -16.80
C THR A 367 2.04 -8.35 -16.88
N ALA A 368 1.02 -8.99 -17.47
CA ALA A 368 -0.30 -8.40 -17.51
C ALA A 368 -0.88 -8.23 -16.10
N VAL A 369 -0.77 -9.25 -15.25
CA VAL A 369 -1.21 -9.19 -13.85
C VAL A 369 -0.44 -8.12 -13.07
N GLY A 370 0.89 -8.08 -13.21
CA GLY A 370 1.72 -7.08 -12.54
C GLY A 370 1.40 -5.64 -12.95
N ILE A 371 1.07 -5.41 -14.23
CA ILE A 371 0.63 -4.10 -14.73
C ILE A 371 -0.68 -3.69 -14.06
N GLU A 372 -1.68 -4.57 -14.01
CA GLU A 372 -2.97 -4.29 -13.38
C GLU A 372 -2.81 -3.95 -11.89
N PHE A 373 -1.97 -4.68 -11.16
CA PHE A 373 -1.66 -4.35 -9.77
C PHE A 373 -0.95 -3.00 -9.62
N MET A 374 0.03 -2.72 -10.47
CA MET A 374 0.77 -1.45 -10.42
C MET A 374 -0.15 -0.25 -10.71
N ARG A 375 -1.00 -0.38 -11.71
CA ARG A 375 -1.95 0.66 -12.12
C ARG A 375 -2.98 0.93 -11.02
N LEU A 376 -3.49 -0.12 -10.38
CA LEU A 376 -4.38 -0.02 -9.22
C LEU A 376 -3.70 0.69 -8.04
N THR A 377 -2.45 0.33 -7.69
CA THR A 377 -1.71 0.98 -6.61
C THR A 377 -1.42 2.46 -6.91
N VAL A 378 -1.04 2.81 -8.13
CA VAL A 378 -0.78 4.21 -8.51
C VAL A 378 -2.07 5.02 -8.53
N SER A 379 -3.17 4.46 -9.05
CA SER A 379 -4.48 5.11 -9.00
C SER A 379 -4.92 5.37 -7.56
N ASP A 380 -4.83 4.37 -6.69
CA ASP A 380 -5.21 4.52 -5.28
C ASP A 380 -4.33 5.54 -4.54
N MET A 381 -3.02 5.55 -4.79
CA MET A 381 -2.11 6.57 -4.24
C MET A 381 -2.47 7.97 -4.73
N LEU A 382 -2.75 8.12 -6.03
CA LEU A 382 -3.11 9.40 -6.64
C LEU A 382 -4.44 9.91 -6.12
N VAL A 383 -5.45 9.05 -6.03
CA VAL A 383 -6.76 9.39 -5.47
C VAL A 383 -6.65 9.74 -4.00
N THR A 384 -5.84 9.01 -3.22
CA THR A 384 -5.57 9.35 -1.82
C THR A 384 -4.89 10.72 -1.69
N CYS A 385 -3.89 10.99 -2.53
CA CYS A 385 -3.23 12.30 -2.54
C CYS A 385 -4.19 13.43 -2.93
N ILE A 386 -4.99 13.25 -3.99
CA ILE A 386 -5.97 14.22 -4.46
C ILE A 386 -7.05 14.46 -3.41
N THR A 387 -7.56 13.42 -2.77
CA THR A 387 -8.60 13.56 -1.73
C THR A 387 -8.09 14.27 -0.48
N ILE A 388 -6.85 14.01 -0.07
CA ILE A 388 -6.21 14.75 1.03
C ILE A 388 -6.05 16.22 0.62
N LEU A 389 -5.43 16.48 -0.54
CA LEU A 389 -5.17 17.85 -1.01
C LEU A 389 -6.46 18.64 -1.23
N LEU A 390 -7.43 18.09 -1.95
CA LEU A 390 -8.72 18.74 -2.20
C LEU A 390 -9.56 18.82 -0.93
N GLY A 391 -9.57 17.78 -0.10
CA GLY A 391 -10.32 17.76 1.15
C GLY A 391 -9.84 18.86 2.11
N ASP A 392 -8.53 18.92 2.34
CA ASP A 392 -7.91 19.93 3.19
C ASP A 392 -8.03 21.34 2.59
N PHE A 393 -7.85 21.48 1.26
CA PHE A 393 -7.99 22.75 0.56
C PHE A 393 -9.42 23.29 0.57
N LEU A 394 -10.41 22.46 0.24
CA LEU A 394 -11.83 22.83 0.24
C LEU A 394 -12.28 23.16 1.65
N ARG A 395 -11.82 22.42 2.66
CA ARG A 395 -12.12 22.72 4.05
C ARG A 395 -11.47 24.01 4.53
N ALA A 396 -10.20 24.24 4.19
CA ALA A 396 -9.52 25.50 4.52
C ALA A 396 -10.21 26.70 3.83
N CYS A 397 -10.62 26.54 2.57
CA CYS A 397 -11.43 27.53 1.87
C CYS A 397 -12.79 27.73 2.55
N PHE A 398 -13.47 26.66 2.94
CA PHE A 398 -14.77 26.71 3.62
C PHE A 398 -14.66 27.41 4.98
N VAL A 399 -13.67 27.06 5.81
CA VAL A 399 -13.44 27.72 7.10
C VAL A 399 -13.12 29.19 6.90
N ARG A 400 -12.24 29.56 5.97
CA ARG A 400 -11.93 30.99 5.71
C ARG A 400 -13.12 31.78 5.15
N PHE A 401 -13.94 31.17 4.30
CA PHE A 401 -15.08 31.82 3.68
C PHE A 401 -16.27 31.94 4.65
N MET A 402 -16.54 30.88 5.42
CA MET A 402 -17.66 30.84 6.38
C MET A 402 -17.36 31.55 7.69
N ASN A 403 -16.09 31.70 8.10
CA ASN A 403 -15.71 32.53 9.24
C ASN A 403 -16.00 34.03 8.97
N TYR A 404 -16.07 34.46 7.70
CA TYR A 404 -16.54 35.80 7.32
C TYR A 404 -18.06 35.96 7.42
N CYS A 405 -18.83 34.87 7.38
CA CYS A 405 -20.30 34.87 7.42
C CYS A 405 -20.89 34.46 8.78
N TRP A 406 -20.10 33.92 9.71
CA TRP A 406 -20.59 33.37 10.99
C TRP A 406 -19.70 33.79 12.16
N CYS A 407 -20.30 34.25 13.27
CA CYS A 407 -19.60 34.77 14.45
C CYS A 407 -18.98 33.71 15.37
N TRP A 408 -18.70 32.49 14.88
CA TRP A 408 -18.12 31.41 15.67
C TRP A 408 -16.76 31.02 15.13
N ASP A 409 -15.77 30.97 16.02
CA ASP A 409 -14.40 30.58 15.70
C ASP A 409 -14.34 29.05 15.46
N LEU A 410 -14.66 28.66 14.22
CA LEU A 410 -14.69 27.28 13.74
C LEU A 410 -13.31 26.60 13.75
N GLU A 411 -12.24 27.36 14.01
CA GLU A 411 -10.86 26.89 14.03
C GLU A 411 -10.54 26.06 15.29
N ALA A 412 -11.19 26.34 16.43
CA ALA A 412 -10.89 25.68 17.72
C ALA A 412 -11.56 24.30 17.91
N GLY A 413 -12.74 24.07 17.33
CA GLY A 413 -13.51 22.83 17.54
C GLY A 413 -13.07 21.64 16.67
N PHE A 414 -12.34 21.91 15.59
CA PHE A 414 -12.21 20.97 14.46
C PHE A 414 -10.82 20.32 14.33
N VAL A 415 -9.88 20.64 15.22
CA VAL A 415 -8.50 20.10 15.23
C VAL A 415 -8.46 18.67 15.79
N GLY A 416 -9.31 18.35 16.78
CA GLY A 416 -9.27 17.05 17.48
C GLY A 416 -9.83 15.86 16.69
N HIS A 417 -10.93 16.05 15.93
CA HIS A 417 -11.56 14.97 15.15
C HIS A 417 -10.86 14.67 13.81
N HIS A 418 -10.09 15.63 13.27
CA HIS A 418 -9.52 15.51 11.93
C HIS A 418 -8.29 14.59 11.86
N PHE A 419 -7.40 14.70 12.85
CA PHE A 419 -6.17 13.91 12.86
C PHE A 419 -6.47 12.43 12.95
N MET A 420 -7.47 12.06 13.75
CA MET A 420 -7.91 10.67 13.91
C MET A 420 -8.54 10.12 12.62
N GLY A 421 -9.31 10.93 11.88
CA GLY A 421 -9.91 10.53 10.60
C GLY A 421 -8.91 10.35 9.45
N VAL A 422 -7.88 11.20 9.35
CA VAL A 422 -6.79 11.04 8.37
C VAL A 422 -5.95 9.81 8.69
N VAL A 423 -5.66 9.58 9.97
CA VAL A 423 -4.96 8.38 10.48
C VAL A 423 -5.75 7.09 10.21
N GLN A 424 -7.06 7.12 10.43
CA GLN A 424 -7.94 5.97 10.24
C GLN A 424 -8.12 5.59 8.77
N LYS A 425 -8.00 6.56 7.86
CA LYS A 425 -8.01 6.33 6.40
C LYS A 425 -6.66 5.84 5.87
N GLY A 426 -5.54 6.37 6.37
CA GLY A 426 -4.20 6.03 5.87
C GLY A 426 -3.71 4.61 6.23
N VAL A 427 -3.94 4.14 7.45
CA VAL A 427 -3.42 2.83 7.92
C VAL A 427 -3.92 1.64 7.08
N PRO A 428 -5.23 1.46 6.86
CA PRO A 428 -5.73 0.32 6.10
C PRO A 428 -5.39 0.39 4.59
N ILE A 429 -5.27 1.60 4.02
CA ILE A 429 -4.85 1.79 2.62
C ILE A 429 -3.39 1.37 2.46
N ILE A 430 -2.49 1.83 3.35
CA ILE A 430 -1.07 1.48 3.23
C ILE A 430 -0.84 0.00 3.57
N LEU A 431 -1.61 -0.58 4.49
CA LEU A 431 -1.57 -2.02 4.76
C LEU A 431 -2.10 -2.84 3.56
N SER A 432 -3.14 -2.36 2.89
CA SER A 432 -3.65 -2.93 1.64
C SER A 432 -2.61 -2.82 0.53
N ASP A 433 -1.92 -1.70 0.38
CA ASP A 433 -0.85 -1.52 -0.61
C ASP A 433 0.34 -2.42 -0.32
N ILE A 434 0.65 -2.68 0.94
CA ILE A 434 1.65 -3.68 1.34
C ILE A 434 1.20 -5.08 0.99
N VAL A 435 -0.05 -5.44 1.30
CA VAL A 435 -0.61 -6.74 0.93
C VAL A 435 -0.63 -6.89 -0.59
N ARG A 436 -0.93 -5.84 -1.36
CA ARG A 436 -0.87 -5.82 -2.83
C ARG A 436 0.55 -5.92 -3.35
N CYS A 437 1.52 -5.21 -2.78
CA CYS A 437 2.93 -5.39 -3.13
C CYS A 437 3.41 -6.80 -2.81
N ILE A 438 3.05 -7.35 -1.64
CA ILE A 438 3.41 -8.72 -1.25
C ILE A 438 2.70 -9.74 -2.14
N LEU A 439 1.42 -9.54 -2.51
CA LEU A 439 0.70 -10.42 -3.42
C LEU A 439 1.25 -10.34 -4.84
N CYS A 440 1.61 -9.15 -5.33
CA CYS A 440 2.27 -8.98 -6.62
C CYS A 440 3.57 -9.81 -6.64
N ILE A 441 4.38 -9.71 -5.58
CA ILE A 441 5.60 -10.52 -5.41
C ILE A 441 5.32 -12.03 -5.24
N SER A 442 4.19 -12.42 -4.62
CA SER A 442 3.86 -13.83 -4.35
C SER A 442 3.14 -14.54 -5.50
N LEU A 443 2.47 -13.79 -6.38
CA LEU A 443 1.86 -14.29 -7.61
C LEU A 443 2.88 -14.40 -8.75
N ASP A 444 3.96 -13.62 -8.68
CA ASP A 444 5.07 -13.65 -9.64
C ASP A 444 6.18 -14.67 -9.28
N ALA A 445 6.05 -15.46 -8.21
CA ALA A 445 7.01 -16.48 -7.74
C ALA A 445 6.39 -17.88 -7.70
#